data_AF-A0A524FDB6-F1
#
_entry.id   AF-A0A524FDB6-F1
#
_cell.length_a   1.000
_cell.length_b   1.000
_cell.length_c   1.000
_cell.angle_alpha   90.00
_cell.angle_beta   90.00
_cell.angle_gamma   90.00
#
_symmetry.space_group_name_H-M   'P 1'
#
loop_
_entity.id
_entity.type
_entity.pdbx_description
1 polymer ?
#
loop_
_entity_poly.entity_id
_entity_poly.type
_entity_poly.pdbx_seq_one_letter_code
_entity_poly.pdbx_strand_id
1 'polypeptide(L)' 'MIISQLEVVQDKEWAKDWKIIVELFEVLDRLKVLFTSLDVSYLREMEQKILRLHLEKYVCSLQNYIIEKYS' A
#
# COMPACT_ATOMS: atom_id res chain seq x y z
N MET A 1 -29.14 -3.20 -20.95
CA MET A 1 -27.77 -3.39 -21.48
C MET A 1 -26.78 -2.28 -21.08
N ILE A 2 -27.20 -1.22 -20.37
CA ILE A 2 -26.31 -0.16 -19.87
C ILE A 2 -25.68 -0.54 -18.52
N ILE A 3 -26.43 -1.25 -17.67
CA ILE A 3 -26.00 -1.66 -16.32
C ILE A 3 -24.74 -2.55 -16.37
N SER A 4 -24.69 -3.50 -17.30
CA SER A 4 -23.55 -4.43 -17.45
C SER A 4 -22.25 -3.78 -17.93
N GLN A 5 -22.31 -2.61 -18.58
CA GLN A 5 -21.08 -1.92 -19.04
C GLN A 5 -20.46 -1.08 -17.92
N LEU A 6 -21.30 -0.51 -17.04
CA LEU A 6 -20.85 0.25 -15.87
C LEU A 6 -20.16 -0.66 -14.84
N GLU A 7 -20.73 -1.84 -14.57
CA GLU A 7 -20.12 -2.86 -13.69
C GLU A 7 -18.74 -3.31 -14.21
N VAL A 8 -18.62 -3.56 -15.53
CA VAL A 8 -17.35 -3.98 -16.15
C VAL A 8 -16.27 -2.87 -16.10
N VAL A 9 -16.66 -1.59 -16.12
CA VAL A 9 -15.71 -0.48 -15.94
C VAL A 9 -15.28 -0.39 -14.48
N GLN A 10 -16.21 -0.47 -13.54
CA GLN A 10 -15.94 -0.44 -12.10
C GLN A 10 -15.01 -1.60 -11.67
N ASP A 11 -15.23 -2.82 -12.18
CA ASP A 11 -14.36 -3.97 -11.92
C ASP A 11 -12.92 -3.76 -12.40
N LYS A 12 -12.74 -3.14 -13.57
CA LYS A 12 -11.41 -2.82 -14.12
C LYS A 12 -10.69 -1.77 -13.30
N GLU A 13 -11.41 -0.74 -12.86
CA GLU A 13 -10.85 0.30 -12.02
C GLU A 13 -10.50 -0.23 -10.62
N TRP A 14 -11.38 -1.04 -10.03
CA TRP A 14 -11.11 -1.72 -8.76
C TRP A 14 -9.87 -2.62 -8.86
N ALA A 15 -9.77 -3.46 -9.89
CA ALA A 15 -8.62 -4.34 -10.08
C ALA A 15 -7.31 -3.54 -10.24
N LYS A 16 -7.36 -2.40 -10.94
CA LYS A 16 -6.22 -1.49 -11.10
C LYS A 16 -5.81 -0.87 -9.76
N ASP A 17 -6.74 -0.30 -9.02
CA ASP A 17 -6.46 0.33 -7.73
C ASP A 17 -5.97 -0.70 -6.71
N TRP A 18 -6.58 -1.89 -6.68
CA TRP A 18 -6.16 -3.01 -5.83
C TRP A 18 -4.74 -3.47 -6.14
N LYS A 19 -4.38 -3.57 -7.43
CA LYS A 19 -3.02 -3.90 -7.85
C LYS A 19 -2.01 -2.89 -7.31
N ILE A 20 -2.33 -1.59 -7.34
CA ILE A 20 -1.46 -0.54 -6.79
C ILE A 20 -1.28 -0.71 -5.28
N ILE A 21 -2.34 -1.04 -4.52
CA ILE A 21 -2.25 -1.31 -3.08
C ILE A 21 -1.31 -2.50 -2.80
N VAL A 22 -1.42 -3.59 -3.57
CA VAL A 22 -0.53 -4.74 -3.46
C VAL A 22 0.93 -4.35 -3.74
N GLU A 23 1.18 -3.62 -4.83
CA GLU A 23 2.53 -3.13 -5.17
C GLU A 23 3.13 -2.23 -4.08
N LEU A 24 2.32 -1.40 -3.41
CA LEU A 24 2.77 -0.59 -2.28
C LEU A 24 3.24 -1.45 -1.11
N PHE A 25 2.48 -2.48 -0.73
CA PHE A 25 2.91 -3.40 0.34
C PHE A 25 4.20 -4.15 -0.04
N GLU A 26 4.33 -4.60 -1.28
CA GLU A 26 5.58 -5.22 -1.75
C GLU A 26 6.77 -4.26 -1.68
N VAL A 27 6.58 -2.99 -2.03
CA VAL A 27 7.62 -1.96 -1.88
C VAL A 27 8.01 -1.78 -0.41
N LEU A 28 7.03 -1.74 0.50
CA LEU A 28 7.30 -1.63 1.93
C LEU A 28 8.09 -2.83 2.47
N ASP A 29 7.76 -4.04 2.02
CA ASP A 29 8.50 -5.24 2.41
C ASP A 29 9.93 -5.24 1.87
N ARG A 30 10.14 -4.81 0.62
CA ARG A 30 11.51 -4.59 0.09
C ARG A 30 12.25 -3.52 0.88
N LEU A 31 11.60 -2.41 1.23
CA LEU A 31 12.19 -1.33 2.00
C LEU A 31 12.63 -1.80 3.39
N LYS A 32 11.87 -2.68 4.04
CA LYS A 32 12.25 -3.31 5.32
C LYS A 32 13.59 -4.04 5.22
N VAL A 33 13.72 -4.89 4.21
CA VAL A 33 14.95 -5.67 3.98
C VAL A 33 16.14 -4.75 3.72
N LEU A 34 15.93 -3.68 2.95
CA LEU A 34 16.98 -2.68 2.69
C LEU A 34 17.40 -1.94 3.97
N PHE A 35 16.46 -1.53 4.83
CA PHE A 35 16.82 -0.88 6.09
C PHE A 35 17.63 -1.79 7.01
N THR A 36 17.31 -3.08 7.10
CA THR A 36 18.06 -4.03 7.93
C THR A 36 19.47 -4.32 7.40
N SER A 37 19.77 -3.96 6.15
CA SER A 37 21.09 -4.13 5.55
C SER A 37 22.07 -2.98 5.82
N LEU A 38 21.57 -1.87 6.38
CA LEU A 38 22.38 -0.70 6.70
C LEU A 38 22.93 -0.82 8.12
N ASP A 39 24.25 -0.71 8.27
CA ASP A 39 24.89 -0.50 9.57
C ASP A 39 24.72 0.96 9.99
N VAL A 40 23.88 1.21 10.99
CA VAL A 40 23.53 2.56 11.46
C VAL A 40 23.51 2.61 12.98
N SER A 41 23.61 3.83 13.53
CA SER A 41 23.48 4.01 14.98
C SER A 41 22.09 3.61 15.49
N TYR A 42 21.99 3.27 16.77
CA TYR A 42 20.72 2.93 17.43
C TYR A 42 19.61 3.97 17.21
N LEU A 43 19.94 5.26 17.27
CA LEU A 43 18.98 6.33 17.02
C LEU A 43 18.40 6.24 15.59
N ARG A 44 19.28 6.01 14.60
CA ARG A 44 18.87 5.82 13.19
C ARG A 44 18.02 4.57 13.01
N GLU A 45 18.31 3.47 13.70
CA GLU A 45 17.44 2.28 13.65
C GLU A 45 16.04 2.57 14.19
N MET A 46 15.93 3.35 15.27
CA MET A 46 14.63 3.76 15.81
C MET A 46 13.86 4.63 14.83
N GLU A 47 14.51 5.62 14.22
CA GLU A 47 13.90 6.46 13.18
C GLU A 47 13.39 5.63 11.99
N GLN A 48 14.17 4.65 11.53
CA GLN A 48 13.76 3.73 10.47
C GLN A 48 12.53 2.90 10.84
N LYS A 49 12.44 2.42 12.10
CA LYS A 49 11.27 1.69 12.61
C LYS A 49 10.01 2.58 12.63
N ILE A 50 10.15 3.85 13.06
CA ILE A 50 9.03 4.81 13.07
C ILE A 50 8.57 5.12 11.65
N LEU A 51 9.51 5.41 10.74
CA LEU A 51 9.20 5.67 9.33
C LEU A 51 8.42 4.52 8.70
N ARG A 52 8.87 3.27 8.92
CA ARG A 52 8.18 2.08 8.44
C ARG A 52 6.75 2.00 8.95
N LEU A 53 6.54 2.19 10.25
CA LEU A 53 5.20 2.13 10.85
C LEU A 53 4.26 3.19 10.26
N HIS A 54 4.75 4.41 10.03
CA HIS A 54 3.96 5.46 9.39
C HIS A 54 3.58 5.12 7.96
N LEU A 55 4.51 4.56 7.18
CA LEU A 55 4.26 4.14 5.80
C LEU A 55 3.23 2.99 5.75
N GLU A 56 3.39 1.97 6.58
CA GLU A 56 2.42 0.86 6.68
C GLU A 56 1.03 1.36 7.05
N LYS A 57 0.94 2.23 8.07
CA LYS A 57 -0.33 2.84 8.49
C LYS A 57 -0.99 3.62 7.36
N TYR A 58 -0.20 4.34 6.56
CA TYR A 58 -0.72 5.10 5.43
C TYR A 58 -1.23 4.18 4.31
N VAL A 59 -0.50 3.12 3.95
CA VAL A 59 -0.97 2.16 2.93
C VAL A 59 -2.24 1.44 3.40
N CYS A 60 -2.36 1.08 4.68
CA CYS A 60 -3.62 0.55 5.23
C CYS A 60 -4.77 1.57 5.11
N SER A 61 -4.50 2.86 5.34
CA SER A 61 -5.51 3.91 5.13
C SER A 61 -5.95 4.00 3.67
N LEU A 62 -5.04 3.83 2.72
CA LEU A 62 -5.37 3.82 1.29
C LEU A 62 -6.17 2.57 0.92
N GLN A 63 -5.82 1.41 1.48
CA GLN A 63 -6.58 0.18 1.31
C GLN A 63 -8.04 0.36 1.75
N ASN A 64 -8.26 0.93 2.95
CA ASN A 64 -9.60 1.20 3.46
C ASN A 64 -10.36 2.17 2.53
N TYR A 65 -9.71 3.24 2.07
CA TYR A 65 -10.28 4.17 1.12
C TYR A 65 -10.70 3.48 -0.20
N ILE A 66 -9.87 2.57 -0.75
CA ILE A 66 -10.22 1.80 -1.95
C ILE A 66 -11.40 0.86 -1.69
N ILE A 67 -11.46 0.19 -0.54
CA ILE A 67 -12.61 -0.65 -0.18
C ILE A 67 -13.89 0.20 -0.15
N GLU A 68 -13.86 1.35 0.54
CA GLU A 68 -15.00 2.27 0.63
C GLU A 68 -15.44 2.82 -0.73
N LYS A 69 -14.48 3.14 -1.62
CA LYS A 69 -14.75 3.67 -2.97
C LYS A 69 -15.58 2.74 -3.85
N TYR A 70 -15.45 1.43 -3.65
CA TYR A 70 -16.07 0.40 -4.49
C TYR A 70 -17.10 -0.48 -3.75
N SER A 71 -17.38 -0.18 -2.47
CA SER A 71 -18.41 -0.87 -1.65
C SER A 71 -19.83 -0.41 -1.97
#